data_AF-A0A8J0R182-F1
#
_entry.id   AF-A0A8J0R182-F1
#
_cell.length_a   1.000
_cell.length_b   1.000
_cell.length_c   1.000
_cell.angle_alpha   90.00
_cell.angle_beta   90.00
_cell.angle_gamma   90.00
#
_symmetry.space_group_name_H-M   'P 1'
#
loop_
_entity.id
_entity.type
_entity.pdbx_description
1 polymer ?
#
loop_
_entity_poly.entity_id
_entity_poly.type
_entity_poly.pdbx_seq_one_letter_code
_entity_poly.pdbx_strand_id
1 'polypeptide(L)'
;MVLPGHRHVFGSDPKQLICRDMLKYLLLLHCCLHISARNSLNDDLLSPYPLHSKHGPSHSHRQVRDCQPVIDGNRTHEEWPSSNSTRLPVSTTRTFESKFSSTGGMKTVYGHFTFISNPLRSFSVLEPGGPGGCSKNLTATVEETIKYGNCIVAQNGGYFSMDTGSCIGNIVSDRKLVQSAKGIQNAQFGIKADGTLIFGYLSEEQVLETENPFVQLLSGVVWLLRNGTVYINQSKAAECDKTQTTGDFDHFINVISARTAVGHDRDGRLILFHVDGQTEDRGTYDPMWRCPRSISTVVCVHEPFCDPPDCSGHGQCVLGECQCTDFWIGPACSVLSCGPLNCNAHGNCTEGGCVCDQGWIGTDCNISCVQGHYGHYGEGCTKKCPCQNNSTCNHIDGSCQCSDGYTGLHCEEVCPLGFYGAGCQRACQCVNQCYCHHVTGSCNITEEPRLSELSSKVGQCMETLLCTSLKNTQHSETAVNIFTPWTWVILTCTLGFLLVISAAFNLKQVSQTRVRQIDSKYSYHQLLEVNGNMEVAGMLDPWDANQDGT
;
A
#
# COMPACT_ATOMS: atom_id res chain seq x y z
N MET A 1 -35.05 -77.10 15.39
CA MET A 1 -35.31 -77.44 13.97
C MET A 1 -34.10 -77.01 13.14
N VAL A 2 -33.77 -77.77 12.09
CA VAL A 2 -33.14 -77.35 10.81
C VAL A 2 -31.91 -76.40 10.86
N LEU A 3 -30.75 -76.96 10.49
CA LEU A 3 -29.52 -76.28 10.01
C LEU A 3 -29.72 -75.70 8.57
N PRO A 4 -28.84 -74.87 7.94
CA PRO A 4 -27.40 -74.71 8.22
C PRO A 4 -26.73 -73.32 8.05
N GLY A 5 -25.52 -73.20 8.63
CA GLY A 5 -24.27 -72.73 7.98
C GLY A 5 -24.14 -71.35 7.31
N HIS A 6 -23.07 -70.62 7.65
CA HIS A 6 -22.45 -69.63 6.75
C HIS A 6 -20.90 -69.62 6.85
N ARG A 7 -20.25 -69.14 5.79
CA ARG A 7 -18.81 -69.35 5.48
C ARG A 7 -17.84 -68.55 6.35
N HIS A 8 -16.66 -69.12 6.60
CA HIS A 8 -15.44 -68.33 6.83
C HIS A 8 -15.07 -67.57 5.56
N VAL A 9 -14.98 -66.23 5.62
CA VAL A 9 -14.24 -65.40 4.66
C VAL A 9 -13.64 -64.21 5.42
N PHE A 10 -12.32 -64.21 5.60
CA PHE A 10 -11.54 -63.01 5.95
C PHE A 10 -10.08 -63.15 5.50
N GLY A 11 -9.88 -63.19 4.18
CA GLY A 11 -8.59 -62.82 3.61
C GLY A 11 -8.44 -61.30 3.74
N SER A 12 -7.53 -60.83 4.59
CA SER A 12 -7.21 -59.40 4.72
C SER A 12 -6.16 -59.04 3.67
N ASP A 13 -6.52 -58.19 2.71
CA ASP A 13 -5.64 -57.76 1.62
C ASP A 13 -4.48 -56.91 2.20
N PRO A 14 -3.19 -57.28 1.99
CA PRO A 14 -2.05 -56.58 2.58
C PRO A 14 -1.95 -55.11 2.18
N LYS A 15 -2.66 -54.67 1.13
CA LYS A 15 -2.72 -53.27 0.70
C LYS A 15 -3.48 -52.36 1.70
N GLN A 16 -4.46 -52.88 2.45
CA GLN A 16 -5.21 -52.05 3.41
C GLN A 16 -4.39 -51.73 4.68
N LEU A 17 -3.50 -52.64 5.11
CA LEU A 17 -2.66 -52.41 6.28
C LEU A 17 -1.69 -51.25 6.04
N ILE A 18 -1.06 -51.25 4.86
CA ILE A 18 -0.13 -50.18 4.42
C ILE A 18 -0.84 -48.82 4.39
N CYS A 19 -2.06 -48.71 3.85
CA CYS A 19 -2.80 -47.44 3.88
C CYS A 19 -3.13 -46.96 5.30
N ARG A 20 -3.48 -47.86 6.23
CA ARG A 20 -3.84 -47.46 7.60
C ARG A 20 -2.64 -46.98 8.41
N ASP A 21 -1.48 -47.62 8.25
CA ASP A 21 -0.27 -47.19 8.93
C ASP A 21 0.46 -46.05 8.19
N MET A 22 0.33 -45.93 6.86
CA MET A 22 0.68 -44.70 6.13
C MET A 22 -0.16 -43.51 6.60
N LEU A 23 -1.47 -43.67 6.82
CA LEU A 23 -2.31 -42.56 7.32
C LEU A 23 -1.91 -42.16 8.75
N LYS A 24 -1.54 -43.12 9.62
CA LYS A 24 -0.94 -42.80 10.92
C LYS A 24 0.40 -42.09 10.77
N TYR A 25 1.27 -42.52 9.87
CA TYR A 25 2.55 -41.84 9.61
C TYR A 25 2.33 -40.45 9.00
N LEU A 26 1.31 -40.25 8.18
CA LEU A 26 0.98 -38.93 7.62
C LEU A 26 0.38 -38.00 8.68
N LEU A 27 -0.45 -38.52 9.59
CA LEU A 27 -0.96 -37.78 10.76
C LEU A 27 0.15 -37.49 11.77
N LEU A 28 1.07 -38.42 12.01
CA LEU A 28 2.27 -38.20 12.82
C LEU A 28 3.22 -37.21 12.16
N LEU A 29 3.38 -37.20 10.82
CA LEU A 29 4.10 -36.15 10.12
C LEU A 29 3.36 -34.82 10.16
N HIS A 30 2.03 -34.78 10.09
CA HIS A 30 1.25 -33.54 10.27
C HIS A 30 1.46 -32.97 11.68
N CYS A 31 1.38 -33.82 12.72
CA CYS A 31 1.74 -33.42 14.08
C CYS A 31 3.19 -32.96 14.17
N CYS A 32 4.16 -33.69 13.59
CA CYS A 32 5.57 -33.32 13.64
C CYS A 32 5.94 -32.09 12.79
N LEU A 33 5.16 -31.74 11.77
CA LEU A 33 5.28 -30.49 11.03
C LEU A 33 4.64 -29.32 11.81
N HIS A 34 3.52 -29.56 12.50
CA HIS A 34 2.90 -28.61 13.43
C HIS A 34 3.65 -28.44 14.77
N ILE A 35 4.58 -29.34 15.14
CA ILE A 35 5.45 -29.22 16.33
C ILE A 35 6.39 -27.99 16.28
N SER A 36 6.43 -27.28 15.15
CA SER A 36 7.11 -25.97 15.03
C SER A 36 6.43 -24.85 15.84
N ALA A 37 5.15 -25.00 16.22
CA ALA A 37 4.45 -24.07 17.10
C ALA A 37 4.79 -24.33 18.58
N ARG A 38 5.99 -23.91 19.01
CA ARG A 38 6.35 -23.83 20.44
C ARG A 38 5.69 -22.62 21.09
N ASN A 39 4.45 -22.79 21.53
CA ASN A 39 3.77 -21.80 22.37
C ASN A 39 4.56 -21.59 23.67
N SER A 40 4.60 -20.34 24.16
CA SER A 40 5.23 -20.01 25.45
C SER A 40 4.64 -20.81 26.61
N LEU A 41 5.48 -21.18 27.58
CA LEU A 41 5.08 -21.91 28.79
C LEU A 41 4.33 -21.03 29.80
N ASN A 42 4.32 -19.71 29.60
CA ASN A 42 3.68 -18.72 30.49
C ASN A 42 4.21 -18.74 31.94
N ASP A 43 5.47 -19.13 32.08
CA ASP A 43 6.28 -19.25 33.29
C ASP A 43 6.70 -17.89 33.88
N ASP A 44 7.09 -16.93 33.03
CA ASP A 44 7.36 -15.56 33.46
C ASP A 44 6.04 -14.74 33.53
N LEU A 45 5.32 -14.89 34.64
CA LEU A 45 4.05 -14.21 34.90
C LEU A 45 4.20 -13.09 35.94
N LEU A 46 3.75 -11.90 35.56
CA LEU A 46 3.80 -10.68 36.36
C LEU A 46 2.40 -10.05 36.49
N SER A 47 1.66 -10.46 37.51
CA SER A 47 0.28 -10.04 37.75
C SER A 47 0.20 -8.87 38.75
N PRO A 48 -0.49 -7.76 38.42
CA PRO A 48 -0.72 -6.66 39.38
C PRO A 48 -1.73 -6.98 40.47
N TYR A 49 -2.63 -7.95 40.23
CA TYR A 49 -3.68 -8.39 41.14
C TYR A 49 -3.60 -9.91 41.35
N PRO A 50 -3.98 -10.45 42.52
CA PRO A 50 -4.01 -11.89 42.76
C PRO A 50 -4.84 -12.66 41.72
N LEU A 51 -4.35 -13.82 41.27
CA LEU A 51 -4.93 -14.63 40.18
C LEU A 51 -6.42 -14.98 40.35
N HIS A 52 -6.91 -15.08 41.59
CA HIS A 52 -8.31 -15.41 41.89
C HIS A 52 -9.16 -14.18 42.28
N SER A 53 -8.62 -12.97 42.12
CA SER A 53 -9.33 -11.71 42.37
C SER A 53 -9.85 -11.10 41.06
N LYS A 54 -10.71 -10.07 41.16
CA LYS A 54 -11.05 -9.26 40.00
C LYS A 54 -9.89 -8.33 39.68
N HIS A 55 -9.54 -8.20 38.40
CA HIS A 55 -8.55 -7.22 37.96
C HIS A 55 -9.09 -5.80 38.15
N GLY A 56 -8.22 -4.90 38.60
CA GLY A 56 -8.55 -3.51 38.89
C GLY A 56 -9.18 -3.31 40.27
N PRO A 57 -9.25 -2.06 40.74
CA PRO A 57 -9.92 -1.73 41.99
C PRO A 57 -11.45 -1.86 41.87
N SER A 58 -12.10 -2.14 42.99
CA SER A 58 -13.56 -2.13 43.14
C SER A 58 -14.14 -0.77 43.55
N HIS A 59 -13.29 0.21 43.84
CA HIS A 59 -13.70 1.57 44.16
C HIS A 59 -13.96 2.45 42.93
N SER A 60 -14.77 3.50 43.11
CA SER A 60 -15.30 4.32 42.02
C SER A 60 -14.34 5.42 41.53
N HIS A 61 -14.54 5.89 40.29
CA HIS A 61 -13.87 7.09 39.73
C HIS A 61 -13.95 8.32 40.66
N ARG A 62 -15.09 8.50 41.34
CA ARG A 62 -15.24 9.54 42.37
C ARG A 62 -14.18 9.42 43.46
N GLN A 63 -13.89 8.22 43.95
CA GLN A 63 -12.90 7.99 45.00
C GLN A 63 -11.46 8.21 44.52
N VAL A 64 -11.16 7.93 43.23
CA VAL A 64 -9.88 8.30 42.61
C VAL A 64 -9.70 9.82 42.63
N ARG A 65 -10.69 10.56 42.09
CA ARG A 65 -10.68 12.03 42.10
C ARG A 65 -10.61 12.61 43.51
N ASP A 66 -11.39 12.08 44.45
CA ASP A 66 -11.47 12.59 45.81
C ASP A 66 -10.25 12.19 46.68
N CYS A 67 -9.33 11.35 46.17
CA CYS A 67 -8.07 10.95 46.82
C CYS A 67 -6.80 11.39 46.06
N GLN A 68 -6.90 12.07 44.91
CA GLN A 68 -5.74 12.55 44.16
C GLN A 68 -5.11 13.82 44.78
N PRO A 69 -3.90 14.23 44.38
CA PRO A 69 -3.27 15.46 44.84
C PRO A 69 -4.15 16.70 44.58
N VAL A 70 -4.26 17.60 45.57
CA VAL A 70 -5.09 18.82 45.49
C VAL A 70 -4.69 19.74 44.31
N ILE A 71 -3.43 19.68 43.88
CA ILE A 71 -2.92 20.40 42.70
C ILE A 71 -3.59 19.99 41.38
N ASP A 72 -4.12 18.77 41.30
CA ASP A 72 -4.79 18.22 40.11
C ASP A 72 -6.31 18.54 40.11
N GLY A 73 -6.81 19.12 41.21
CA GLY A 73 -8.21 19.53 41.38
C GLY A 73 -9.20 18.38 41.13
N ASN A 74 -10.14 18.61 40.21
CA ASN A 74 -11.13 17.62 39.79
C ASN A 74 -10.74 16.81 38.54
N ARG A 75 -9.59 17.13 37.90
CA ARG A 75 -9.17 16.51 36.63
C ARG A 75 -8.46 15.20 36.91
N THR A 76 -8.94 14.06 36.39
CA THR A 76 -8.35 12.73 36.63
C THR A 76 -7.51 12.20 35.47
N HIS A 77 -7.45 12.93 34.36
CA HIS A 77 -6.74 12.59 33.13
C HIS A 77 -6.08 13.84 32.54
N GLU A 78 -4.92 13.71 31.90
CA GLU A 78 -4.34 14.78 31.09
C GLU A 78 -4.72 14.62 29.61
N GLU A 79 -4.69 15.74 28.89
CA GLU A 79 -5.07 15.86 27.49
C GLU A 79 -3.96 16.61 26.74
N TRP A 80 -3.57 16.14 25.56
CA TRP A 80 -2.53 16.77 24.74
C TRP A 80 -2.86 16.67 23.25
N PRO A 81 -2.73 17.73 22.43
CA PRO A 81 -2.96 17.62 21.00
C PRO A 81 -1.90 16.72 20.34
N SER A 82 -2.32 15.77 19.50
CA SER A 82 -1.37 14.94 18.76
C SER A 82 -0.65 15.70 17.65
N SER A 83 0.56 15.23 17.31
CA SER A 83 1.36 15.81 16.23
C SER A 83 0.76 15.46 14.88
N ASN A 84 0.24 16.45 14.14
CA ASN A 84 -0.29 16.26 12.78
C ASN A 84 0.81 16.22 11.68
N SER A 85 2.09 16.05 12.06
CA SER A 85 3.22 16.05 11.12
C SER A 85 3.17 14.87 10.15
N THR A 86 2.86 15.15 8.88
CA THR A 86 2.85 14.18 7.77
C THR A 86 4.25 13.85 7.20
N ARG A 87 5.33 14.38 7.80
CA ARG A 87 6.72 14.07 7.39
C ARG A 87 7.08 12.61 7.66
N LEU A 88 7.63 11.96 6.65
CA LEU A 88 8.21 10.62 6.76
C LEU A 88 9.55 10.63 7.53
N PRO A 89 9.94 9.51 8.19
CA PRO A 89 9.16 8.29 8.35
C PRO A 89 8.04 8.43 9.40
N VAL A 90 6.95 7.69 9.21
CA VAL A 90 5.78 7.68 10.12
C VAL A 90 6.17 7.31 11.55
N SER A 91 7.13 6.39 11.70
CA SER A 91 7.72 6.03 12.99
C SER A 91 9.25 5.98 12.94
N THR A 92 9.89 6.24 14.08
CA THR A 92 11.35 6.11 14.25
C THR A 92 11.61 5.31 15.52
N THR A 93 12.15 4.10 15.38
CA THR A 93 12.58 3.26 16.49
C THR A 93 14.05 3.50 16.82
N ARG A 94 14.36 3.63 18.11
CA ARG A 94 15.71 3.73 18.66
C ARG A 94 15.91 2.62 19.69
N THR A 95 16.77 1.66 19.39
CA THR A 95 17.27 0.67 20.36
C THR A 95 18.20 1.36 21.36
N PHE A 96 18.21 0.90 22.61
CA PHE A 96 19.15 1.35 23.63
C PHE A 96 19.73 0.18 24.43
N GLU A 97 21.00 0.30 24.80
CA GLU A 97 21.60 -0.38 25.95
C GLU A 97 21.77 0.66 27.06
N SER A 98 21.44 0.35 28.31
CA SER A 98 21.62 1.28 29.43
C SER A 98 21.87 0.59 30.76
N LYS A 99 22.68 1.21 31.62
CA LYS A 99 23.08 0.65 32.92
C LYS A 99 22.37 1.35 34.07
N PHE A 100 21.63 0.59 34.85
CA PHE A 100 20.89 1.07 36.01
C PHE A 100 21.51 0.54 37.31
N SER A 101 21.57 1.39 38.33
CA SER A 101 22.05 1.00 39.65
C SER A 101 20.96 0.24 40.40
N SER A 102 21.26 -0.97 40.84
CA SER A 102 20.41 -1.82 41.69
C SER A 102 21.13 -2.15 43.00
N THR A 103 20.43 -2.72 43.96
CA THR A 103 20.99 -3.14 45.26
C THR A 103 22.07 -4.22 45.13
N GLY A 104 22.07 -4.98 44.03
CA GLY A 104 23.12 -5.95 43.65
C GLY A 104 24.22 -5.40 42.74
N GLY A 105 24.30 -4.08 42.50
CA GLY A 105 25.24 -3.45 41.57
C GLY A 105 24.58 -2.93 40.28
N MET A 106 25.38 -2.61 39.26
CA MET A 106 24.84 -2.18 37.96
C MET A 106 24.28 -3.36 37.17
N LYS A 107 23.03 -3.24 36.71
CA LYS A 107 22.46 -4.12 35.67
C LYS A 107 22.39 -3.36 34.34
N THR A 108 22.85 -4.00 33.26
CA THR A 108 22.53 -3.57 31.90
C THR A 108 21.10 -4.02 31.56
N VAL A 109 20.33 -3.16 30.91
CA VAL A 109 19.05 -3.49 30.28
C VAL A 109 19.06 -3.06 28.82
N TYR A 110 18.26 -3.75 28.00
CA TYR A 110 18.10 -3.50 26.58
C TYR A 110 16.65 -3.14 26.28
N GLY A 111 16.41 -2.30 25.29
CA GLY A 111 15.05 -1.90 24.95
C GLY A 111 14.95 -0.97 23.76
N HIS A 112 13.74 -0.47 23.54
CA HIS A 112 13.36 0.32 22.37
C HIS A 112 12.47 1.50 22.75
N PHE A 113 12.75 2.67 22.18
CA PHE A 113 11.82 3.80 22.09
C PHE A 113 11.38 3.97 20.64
N THR A 114 10.09 3.86 20.34
CA THR A 114 9.51 4.18 19.03
C THR A 114 8.71 5.47 19.13
N PHE A 115 9.13 6.48 18.37
CA PHE A 115 8.47 7.78 18.24
C PHE A 115 7.56 7.76 17.00
N ILE A 116 6.33 8.24 17.12
CA ILE A 116 5.29 8.13 16.09
C ILE A 116 4.74 9.51 15.74
N SER A 117 4.76 9.86 14.46
CA SER A 117 4.16 11.07 13.89
C SER A 117 2.75 10.78 13.39
N ASN A 118 1.81 11.72 13.51
CA ASN A 118 0.41 11.59 13.10
C ASN A 118 -0.33 10.36 13.69
N PRO A 119 -0.29 10.12 15.02
CA PRO A 119 -0.88 8.93 15.64
C PRO A 119 -2.41 8.86 15.50
N LEU A 120 -3.11 9.95 15.18
CA LEU A 120 -4.53 9.91 14.80
C LEU A 120 -4.78 9.07 13.52
N ARG A 121 -3.80 9.02 12.62
CA ARG A 121 -3.88 8.29 11.34
C ARG A 121 -3.00 7.04 11.28
N SER A 122 -1.99 6.92 12.14
CA SER A 122 -0.94 5.88 12.06
C SER A 122 -0.86 4.91 13.25
N PHE A 123 -1.82 4.96 14.18
CA PHE A 123 -1.86 4.11 15.37
C PHE A 123 -3.23 3.46 15.56
N SER A 124 -3.23 2.13 15.73
CA SER A 124 -4.44 1.34 16.02
C SER A 124 -4.24 0.39 17.20
N VAL A 125 -5.32 0.20 17.97
CA VAL A 125 -5.46 -0.90 18.94
C VAL A 125 -6.14 -2.06 18.23
N LEU A 126 -5.48 -3.22 18.15
CA LEU A 126 -5.99 -4.41 17.47
C LEU A 126 -6.51 -5.45 18.47
N GLU A 127 -7.63 -6.09 18.13
CA GLU A 127 -8.13 -7.30 18.82
C GLU A 127 -7.24 -8.54 18.50
N PRO A 128 -7.08 -9.50 19.43
CA PRO A 128 -6.24 -10.69 19.24
C PRO A 128 -6.69 -11.54 18.05
N GLY A 129 -5.81 -11.70 17.05
CA GLY A 129 -6.15 -12.42 15.81
C GLY A 129 -7.17 -11.69 14.91
N GLY A 130 -7.33 -10.38 15.09
CA GLY A 130 -8.20 -9.52 14.27
C GLY A 130 -9.60 -9.26 14.87
N PRO A 131 -10.45 -8.51 14.15
CA PRO A 131 -11.72 -8.00 14.68
C PRO A 131 -12.66 -9.08 15.24
N GLY A 132 -13.21 -8.81 16.42
CA GLY A 132 -13.99 -9.77 17.21
C GLY A 132 -13.14 -10.81 17.96
N GLY A 133 -11.82 -10.65 18.05
CA GLY A 133 -10.95 -11.50 18.85
C GLY A 133 -11.29 -11.47 20.35
N CYS A 134 -11.60 -10.30 20.90
CA CYS A 134 -11.95 -10.16 22.31
C CYS A 134 -13.31 -10.79 22.64
N SER A 135 -14.30 -10.69 21.75
CA SER A 135 -15.62 -11.32 21.99
C SER A 135 -15.60 -12.85 21.95
N LYS A 136 -14.49 -13.43 21.47
CA LYS A 136 -14.22 -14.87 21.41
C LYS A 136 -13.21 -15.33 22.48
N ASN A 137 -12.71 -14.42 23.32
CA ASN A 137 -11.61 -14.64 24.26
C ASN A 137 -10.35 -15.26 23.60
N LEU A 138 -10.02 -14.83 22.37
CA LEU A 138 -8.81 -15.31 21.71
C LEU A 138 -7.55 -14.75 22.37
N THR A 139 -6.48 -15.54 22.35
CA THR A 139 -5.11 -15.07 22.52
C THR A 139 -4.29 -15.46 21.30
N ALA A 140 -3.47 -14.55 20.79
CA ALA A 140 -2.61 -14.74 19.63
C ALA A 140 -1.27 -14.05 19.88
N THR A 141 -0.19 -14.46 19.22
CA THR A 141 1.06 -13.69 19.28
C THR A 141 0.88 -12.33 18.60
N VAL A 142 1.79 -11.39 18.89
CA VAL A 142 1.85 -10.11 18.18
C VAL A 142 2.01 -10.35 16.67
N GLU A 143 2.92 -11.26 16.28
CA GLU A 143 3.21 -11.63 14.89
C GLU A 143 2.00 -12.23 14.14
N GLU A 144 1.14 -12.98 14.83
CA GLU A 144 -0.11 -13.49 14.24
C GLU A 144 -1.17 -12.39 14.06
N THR A 145 -1.23 -11.43 14.98
CA THR A 145 -2.23 -10.36 14.96
C THR A 145 -1.89 -9.26 13.95
N ILE A 146 -0.61 -8.89 13.78
CA ILE A 146 -0.20 -7.84 12.84
C ILE A 146 -0.43 -8.19 11.35
N LYS A 147 -0.59 -9.49 11.02
CA LYS A 147 -0.97 -9.96 9.67
C LYS A 147 -2.31 -9.39 9.18
N TYR A 148 -3.14 -8.90 10.09
CA TYR A 148 -4.41 -8.23 9.79
C TYR A 148 -4.31 -6.69 9.77
N GLY A 149 -3.22 -6.11 10.30
CA GLY A 149 -3.08 -4.65 10.51
C GLY A 149 -1.94 -3.98 9.74
N ASN A 150 -1.11 -4.73 9.01
CA ASN A 150 0.04 -4.23 8.23
C ASN A 150 0.98 -3.29 9.03
N CYS A 151 1.29 -3.68 10.27
CA CYS A 151 2.03 -2.85 11.21
C CYS A 151 3.54 -2.79 10.87
N ILE A 152 4.09 -1.58 10.77
CA ILE A 152 5.53 -1.29 10.69
C ILE A 152 6.22 -1.64 12.03
N VAL A 153 5.54 -1.32 13.14
CA VAL A 153 5.96 -1.61 14.52
C VAL A 153 4.75 -2.06 15.30
N ALA A 154 4.91 -3.06 16.18
CA ALA A 154 3.86 -3.48 17.09
C ALA A 154 4.42 -3.98 18.43
N GLN A 155 3.61 -3.88 19.48
CA GLN A 155 3.91 -4.38 20.83
C GLN A 155 2.63 -4.97 21.46
N ASN A 156 2.77 -5.73 22.55
CA ASN A 156 1.61 -6.12 23.35
C ASN A 156 0.89 -4.89 23.92
N GLY A 157 -0.45 -4.90 23.87
CA GLY A 157 -1.31 -3.86 24.40
C GLY A 157 -1.73 -4.12 25.85
N GLY A 158 -3.04 -4.07 26.10
CA GLY A 158 -3.64 -4.15 27.42
C GLY A 158 -3.65 -5.55 28.05
N TYR A 159 -4.02 -5.58 29.33
CA TYR A 159 -4.08 -6.80 30.14
C TYR A 159 -5.21 -7.76 29.72
N PHE A 160 -5.05 -9.03 30.10
CA PHE A 160 -6.04 -10.09 29.87
C PHE A 160 -5.96 -11.18 30.94
N SER A 161 -6.98 -12.02 30.99
CA SER A 161 -7.02 -13.19 31.87
C SER A 161 -6.24 -14.36 31.25
N MET A 162 -5.20 -14.84 31.93
CA MET A 162 -4.42 -16.00 31.48
C MET A 162 -5.22 -17.30 31.47
N ASP A 163 -6.21 -17.44 32.36
CA ASP A 163 -7.02 -18.66 32.52
C ASP A 163 -8.12 -18.78 31.46
N THR A 164 -8.62 -17.65 30.94
CA THR A 164 -9.81 -17.61 30.06
C THR A 164 -9.58 -16.96 28.71
N GLY A 165 -8.46 -16.27 28.49
CA GLY A 165 -8.18 -15.48 27.29
C GLY A 165 -8.98 -14.18 27.17
N SER A 166 -9.84 -13.86 28.15
CA SER A 166 -10.71 -12.68 28.08
C SER A 166 -9.94 -11.38 28.27
N CYS A 167 -10.14 -10.43 27.36
CA CYS A 167 -9.56 -9.09 27.39
C CYS A 167 -10.01 -8.30 28.64
N ILE A 168 -9.19 -7.39 29.16
CA ILE A 168 -9.49 -6.61 30.37
C ILE A 168 -9.41 -5.10 30.07
N GLY A 169 -10.25 -4.32 30.76
CA GLY A 169 -10.28 -2.86 30.64
C GLY A 169 -11.20 -2.33 29.54
N ASN A 170 -11.07 -1.03 29.25
CA ASN A 170 -11.74 -0.37 28.14
C ASN A 170 -10.94 -0.61 26.86
N ILE A 171 -11.63 -0.94 25.78
CA ILE A 171 -11.01 -1.23 24.48
C ILE A 171 -11.86 -0.57 23.39
N VAL A 172 -11.26 0.39 22.70
CA VAL A 172 -11.79 0.94 21.44
C VAL A 172 -10.73 0.69 20.36
N SER A 173 -11.18 0.09 19.26
CA SER A 173 -10.37 -0.35 18.14
C SER A 173 -10.97 0.29 16.89
N ASP A 174 -10.26 1.20 16.24
CA ASP A 174 -10.69 1.87 14.99
C ASP A 174 -12.14 2.41 15.05
N ARG A 175 -12.42 3.25 16.06
CA ARG A 175 -13.74 3.84 16.43
C ARG A 175 -14.80 2.85 16.95
N LYS A 176 -14.58 1.55 16.87
CA LYS A 176 -15.49 0.53 17.42
C LYS A 176 -15.19 0.29 18.89
N LEU A 177 -16.17 0.55 19.76
CA LEU A 177 -16.14 0.09 21.15
C LEU A 177 -16.18 -1.45 21.17
N VAL A 178 -15.06 -2.07 21.59
CA VAL A 178 -14.93 -3.51 21.74
C VAL A 178 -15.33 -3.93 23.15
N GLN A 179 -14.95 -3.17 24.18
CA GLN A 179 -15.20 -3.49 25.58
C GLN A 179 -15.26 -2.22 26.46
N SER A 180 -16.19 -2.19 27.42
CA SER A 180 -16.17 -1.26 28.56
C SER A 180 -15.67 -1.97 29.81
N ALA A 181 -14.84 -1.27 30.60
CA ALA A 181 -14.41 -1.69 31.94
C ALA A 181 -15.48 -1.51 33.02
N LYS A 182 -16.66 -0.95 32.68
CA LYS A 182 -17.77 -0.69 33.62
C LYS A 182 -17.36 0.16 34.83
N GLY A 183 -16.56 1.18 34.56
CA GLY A 183 -16.05 2.12 35.56
C GLY A 183 -14.89 1.62 36.43
N ILE A 184 -14.33 0.42 36.20
CA ILE A 184 -13.09 -0.02 36.88
C ILE A 184 -11.95 0.97 36.60
N GLN A 185 -11.21 1.34 37.64
CA GLN A 185 -10.24 2.44 37.60
C GLN A 185 -8.81 1.92 37.44
N ASN A 186 -8.33 1.92 36.19
CA ASN A 186 -6.93 1.68 35.86
C ASN A 186 -6.41 2.74 34.89
N ALA A 187 -5.09 2.86 34.74
CA ALA A 187 -4.48 3.83 33.84
C ALA A 187 -4.92 3.58 32.38
N GLN A 188 -5.53 4.58 31.75
CA GLN A 188 -5.97 4.56 30.35
C GLN A 188 -4.99 5.31 29.45
N PHE A 189 -4.88 4.86 28.20
CA PHE A 189 -4.41 5.68 27.08
C PHE A 189 -5.44 5.59 25.94
N GLY A 190 -5.79 6.73 25.34
CA GLY A 190 -6.61 6.76 24.14
C GLY A 190 -6.36 7.98 23.26
N ILE A 191 -6.91 7.92 22.05
CA ILE A 191 -6.91 8.99 21.05
C ILE A 191 -8.37 9.32 20.74
N LYS A 192 -8.71 10.61 20.73
CA LYS A 192 -10.02 11.17 20.42
C LYS A 192 -10.19 11.46 18.92
N ALA A 193 -11.42 11.67 18.46
CA ALA A 193 -11.74 11.89 17.04
C ALA A 193 -11.17 13.20 16.46
N ASP A 194 -10.93 14.21 17.29
CA ASP A 194 -10.20 15.44 16.97
C ASP A 194 -8.66 15.27 16.95
N GLY A 195 -8.15 14.11 17.36
CA GLY A 195 -6.71 13.87 17.54
C GLY A 195 -6.17 14.26 18.91
N THR A 196 -6.99 14.54 19.91
CA THR A 196 -6.53 14.75 21.29
C THR A 196 -6.09 13.42 21.91
N LEU A 197 -4.87 13.35 22.43
CA LEU A 197 -4.33 12.25 23.22
C LEU A 197 -4.82 12.36 24.67
N ILE A 198 -5.25 11.25 25.26
CA ILE A 198 -5.79 11.17 26.62
C ILE A 198 -4.98 10.18 27.44
N PHE A 199 -4.54 10.58 28.64
CA PHE A 199 -3.81 9.71 29.58
C PHE A 199 -4.35 9.87 31.01
N GLY A 200 -4.60 8.78 31.73
CA GLY A 200 -5.00 8.80 33.14
C GLY A 200 -6.27 8.01 33.46
N TYR A 201 -7.10 8.49 34.39
CA TYR A 201 -8.29 7.79 34.86
C TYR A 201 -9.59 8.42 34.31
N LEU A 202 -10.48 7.57 33.78
CA LEU A 202 -11.72 7.97 33.11
C LEU A 202 -12.94 7.35 33.79
N SER A 203 -14.06 8.07 33.79
CA SER A 203 -15.38 7.50 34.09
C SER A 203 -15.93 6.74 32.88
N GLU A 204 -16.92 5.86 33.11
CA GLU A 204 -17.62 5.19 31.99
C GLU A 204 -18.37 6.19 31.10
N GLU A 205 -18.84 7.31 31.65
CA GLU A 205 -19.48 8.38 30.89
C GLU A 205 -18.50 9.06 29.89
N GLN A 206 -17.24 9.25 30.29
CA GLN A 206 -16.18 9.79 29.40
C GLN A 206 -15.74 8.78 28.32
N VAL A 207 -15.85 7.48 28.60
CA VAL A 207 -15.54 6.42 27.62
C VAL A 207 -16.65 6.26 26.59
N LEU A 208 -17.91 6.54 26.98
CA LEU A 208 -19.11 6.40 26.15
C LEU A 208 -19.62 7.71 25.53
N GLU A 209 -18.86 8.81 25.63
CA GLU A 209 -19.27 10.10 25.05
C GLU A 209 -19.31 10.07 23.51
N THR A 210 -20.26 10.82 22.93
CA THR A 210 -20.56 10.77 21.48
C THR A 210 -20.19 12.04 20.71
N GLU A 211 -19.83 13.12 21.40
CA GLU A 211 -19.48 14.41 20.77
C GLU A 211 -18.04 14.39 20.23
N ASN A 212 -17.07 13.98 21.06
CA ASN A 212 -15.71 13.65 20.65
C ASN A 212 -15.37 12.21 21.09
N PRO A 213 -15.85 11.19 20.36
CA PRO A 213 -15.65 9.80 20.74
C PRO A 213 -14.18 9.40 20.64
N PHE A 214 -13.79 8.36 21.38
CA PHE A 214 -12.48 7.74 21.20
C PHE A 214 -12.41 7.05 19.82
N VAL A 215 -11.30 7.25 19.11
CA VAL A 215 -10.94 6.46 17.92
C VAL A 215 -10.13 5.23 18.30
N GLN A 216 -9.31 5.33 19.36
CA GLN A 216 -8.51 4.26 19.93
C GLN A 216 -8.53 4.39 21.47
N LEU A 217 -8.60 3.30 22.21
CA LEU A 217 -8.55 3.29 23.68
C LEU A 217 -8.04 1.94 24.20
N LEU A 218 -7.14 1.96 25.18
CA LEU A 218 -6.67 0.77 25.90
C LEU A 218 -6.44 1.07 27.39
N SER A 219 -6.59 0.04 28.23
CA SER A 219 -6.20 0.08 29.65
C SER A 219 -4.83 -0.61 29.88
N GLY A 220 -3.93 0.11 30.54
CA GLY A 220 -2.77 -0.46 31.23
C GLY A 220 -3.04 -0.58 32.73
N VAL A 221 -1.97 -0.65 33.53
CA VAL A 221 -2.01 -0.57 35.01
C VAL A 221 -0.80 0.26 35.46
N VAL A 222 -1.00 1.19 36.41
CA VAL A 222 -0.06 2.24 36.85
C VAL A 222 0.14 3.35 35.81
N TRP A 223 -0.22 4.58 36.17
CA TRP A 223 0.10 5.80 35.40
C TRP A 223 1.51 6.29 35.77
N LEU A 224 2.47 6.10 34.86
CA LEU A 224 3.89 6.33 35.15
C LEU A 224 4.23 7.82 35.35
N LEU A 225 3.76 8.69 34.44
CA LEU A 225 4.12 10.10 34.37
C LEU A 225 2.88 10.98 34.15
N ARG A 226 2.65 11.95 35.05
CA ARG A 226 1.61 12.98 34.93
C ARG A 226 2.27 14.35 34.76
N ASN A 227 2.00 15.04 33.65
CA ASN A 227 2.55 16.37 33.33
C ASN A 227 4.08 16.47 33.54
N GLY A 228 4.83 15.45 33.09
CA GLY A 228 6.28 15.38 33.26
C GLY A 228 6.79 15.01 34.67
N THR A 229 5.90 14.68 35.61
CA THR A 229 6.24 14.26 37.00
C THR A 229 5.93 12.79 37.24
N VAL A 230 6.69 12.13 38.13
CA VAL A 230 6.49 10.70 38.47
C VAL A 230 5.25 10.52 39.34
N TYR A 231 4.33 9.63 38.92
CA TYR A 231 2.98 9.53 39.49
C TYR A 231 2.67 8.15 40.13
N ILE A 232 3.66 7.26 40.23
CA ILE A 232 3.54 5.87 40.72
C ILE A 232 2.84 5.74 42.08
N ASN A 233 3.17 6.61 43.06
CA ASN A 233 2.60 6.55 44.41
C ASN A 233 1.11 6.92 44.43
N GLN A 234 0.72 7.84 43.55
CA GLN A 234 -0.65 8.28 43.35
C GLN A 234 -1.46 7.20 42.62
N SER A 235 -0.87 6.55 41.62
CA SER A 235 -1.46 5.36 40.99
C SER A 235 -1.65 4.20 41.94
N LYS A 236 -0.72 3.96 42.89
CA LYS A 236 -0.93 2.98 43.96
C LYS A 236 -2.16 3.31 44.81
N ALA A 237 -2.45 4.59 45.06
CA ALA A 237 -3.66 4.99 45.79
C ALA A 237 -4.95 4.91 44.94
N ALA A 238 -4.85 5.02 43.61
CA ALA A 238 -5.97 5.01 42.67
C ALA A 238 -6.30 3.63 42.06
N GLU A 239 -5.36 2.69 42.05
CA GLU A 239 -5.50 1.39 41.35
C GLU A 239 -5.41 0.18 42.28
N CYS A 240 -5.05 0.37 43.56
CA CYS A 240 -5.05 -0.68 44.59
C CYS A 240 -6.26 -0.56 45.51
N ASP A 241 -6.91 -1.68 45.82
CA ASP A 241 -8.01 -1.71 46.78
C ASP A 241 -7.52 -1.85 48.23
N LYS A 242 -8.14 -1.10 49.13
CA LYS A 242 -7.84 -1.09 50.58
C LYS A 242 -8.17 -2.41 51.30
N THR A 243 -8.82 -3.35 50.62
CA THR A 243 -9.21 -4.69 51.11
C THR A 243 -8.36 -5.81 50.50
N GLN A 244 -7.52 -5.52 49.50
CA GLN A 244 -6.61 -6.49 48.92
C GLN A 244 -5.29 -6.56 49.72
N THR A 245 -4.53 -7.62 49.51
CA THR A 245 -3.14 -7.76 49.97
C THR A 245 -2.26 -6.75 49.24
N THR A 246 -2.10 -5.56 49.82
CA THR A 246 -1.32 -4.43 49.24
C THR A 246 0.10 -4.81 48.83
N GLY A 247 0.69 -5.83 49.48
CA GLY A 247 1.98 -6.41 49.13
C GLY A 247 2.08 -6.97 47.71
N ASP A 248 0.99 -7.43 47.10
CA ASP A 248 1.00 -7.98 45.73
C ASP A 248 1.14 -6.87 44.68
N PHE A 249 0.38 -5.78 44.85
CA PHE A 249 0.48 -4.59 44.00
C PHE A 249 1.80 -3.83 44.22
N ASP A 250 2.30 -3.81 45.46
CA ASP A 250 3.65 -3.32 45.78
C ASP A 250 4.74 -4.18 45.13
N HIS A 251 4.63 -5.51 45.16
CA HIS A 251 5.56 -6.39 44.47
C HIS A 251 5.54 -6.12 42.96
N PHE A 252 4.35 -6.05 42.34
CA PHE A 252 4.20 -5.72 40.92
C PHE A 252 4.86 -4.39 40.51
N ILE A 253 4.80 -3.35 41.36
CA ILE A 253 5.48 -2.07 41.10
C ILE A 253 7.01 -2.22 41.22
N ASN A 254 7.49 -2.85 42.30
CA ASN A 254 8.90 -2.80 42.68
C ASN A 254 9.78 -3.90 42.05
N VAL A 255 9.19 -4.97 41.51
CA VAL A 255 9.93 -6.09 40.92
C VAL A 255 10.50 -5.74 39.53
N ILE A 256 11.77 -6.05 39.31
CA ILE A 256 12.42 -5.93 38.01
C ILE A 256 11.92 -7.07 37.11
N SER A 257 11.49 -6.71 35.90
CA SER A 257 10.99 -7.61 34.85
C SER A 257 10.93 -6.85 33.52
N ALA A 258 10.59 -7.52 32.42
CA ALA A 258 10.27 -6.88 31.15
C ALA A 258 9.04 -5.96 31.30
N ARG A 259 9.02 -4.82 30.60
CA ARG A 259 7.89 -3.87 30.63
C ARG A 259 7.64 -3.28 29.23
N THR A 260 6.39 -2.89 28.98
CA THR A 260 6.00 -1.97 27.90
C THR A 260 5.24 -0.78 28.47
N ALA A 261 5.27 0.36 27.78
CA ALA A 261 4.53 1.56 28.14
C ALA A 261 4.22 2.42 26.90
N VAL A 262 3.14 3.20 26.99
CA VAL A 262 2.77 4.21 26.01
C VAL A 262 2.73 5.59 26.68
N GLY A 263 3.19 6.62 25.97
CA GLY A 263 3.25 8.01 26.43
C GLY A 263 3.30 8.98 25.25
N HIS A 264 3.57 10.24 25.52
CA HIS A 264 3.76 11.26 24.47
C HIS A 264 4.90 12.22 24.84
N ASP A 265 5.38 12.99 23.86
CA ASP A 265 6.26 14.15 24.10
C ASP A 265 5.51 15.50 23.95
N ARG A 266 6.29 16.58 24.12
CA ARG A 266 5.81 17.96 23.98
C ARG A 266 5.38 18.31 22.54
N ASP A 267 5.91 17.62 21.55
CA ASP A 267 5.60 17.83 20.13
C ASP A 267 4.30 17.11 19.72
N GLY A 268 3.66 16.40 20.65
CA GLY A 268 2.45 15.60 20.44
C GLY A 268 2.70 14.26 19.75
N ARG A 269 3.96 13.83 19.61
CA ARG A 269 4.27 12.49 19.07
C ARG A 269 3.95 11.44 20.12
N LEU A 270 3.39 10.32 19.68
CA LEU A 270 3.18 9.16 20.54
C LEU A 270 4.52 8.42 20.71
N ILE A 271 4.78 7.93 21.92
CA ILE A 271 5.97 7.15 22.26
C ILE A 271 5.52 5.77 22.73
N LEU A 272 6.04 4.73 22.09
CA LEU A 272 6.03 3.37 22.62
C LEU A 272 7.39 3.06 23.22
N PHE A 273 7.40 2.58 24.46
CA PHE A 273 8.59 2.15 25.19
C PHE A 273 8.49 0.67 25.51
N HIS A 274 9.58 -0.04 25.30
CA HIS A 274 9.72 -1.45 25.66
C HIS A 274 11.13 -1.68 26.23
N VAL A 275 11.21 -2.47 27.31
CA VAL A 275 12.46 -2.92 27.91
C VAL A 275 12.39 -4.42 28.20
N ASP A 276 13.45 -5.14 27.85
CA ASP A 276 13.60 -6.56 28.09
C ASP A 276 13.98 -6.85 29.56
N GLY A 277 13.61 -8.04 30.02
CA GLY A 277 13.88 -8.51 31.38
C GLY A 277 13.24 -9.86 31.66
N GLN A 278 13.31 -10.29 32.91
CA GLN A 278 12.66 -11.50 33.41
C GLN A 278 12.29 -11.29 34.88
N THR A 279 11.10 -11.71 35.30
CA THR A 279 10.62 -11.44 36.68
C THR A 279 11.50 -12.16 37.71
N GLU A 280 11.93 -11.43 38.74
CA GLU A 280 12.74 -11.90 39.88
C GLU A 280 14.14 -12.49 39.55
N ASP A 281 14.56 -12.56 38.28
CA ASP A 281 15.84 -13.16 37.86
C ASP A 281 15.94 -14.66 38.26
N ARG A 282 14.84 -15.41 38.07
CA ARG A 282 14.66 -16.81 38.53
C ARG A 282 15.59 -17.82 37.85
N GLY A 283 16.80 -17.95 38.36
CA GLY A 283 17.78 -18.93 37.92
C GLY A 283 17.47 -20.39 38.31
N THR A 284 16.53 -21.04 37.62
CA THR A 284 16.55 -22.51 37.37
C THR A 284 15.62 -22.88 36.21
N TYR A 285 16.05 -23.84 35.38
CA TYR A 285 15.24 -24.49 34.33
C TYR A 285 14.82 -23.63 33.12
N ASP A 286 15.66 -22.70 32.66
CA ASP A 286 15.49 -22.06 31.34
C ASP A 286 15.75 -23.08 30.21
N PRO A 287 14.76 -23.47 29.39
CA PRO A 287 15.04 -24.21 28.17
C PRO A 287 15.79 -23.30 27.18
N MET A 288 16.71 -23.85 26.38
CA MET A 288 17.62 -23.09 25.49
C MET A 288 16.95 -22.17 24.43
N TRP A 289 15.62 -22.09 24.40
CA TRP A 289 14.82 -21.29 23.46
C TRP A 289 13.66 -20.61 24.19
N ARG A 290 13.69 -19.28 24.24
CA ARG A 290 12.55 -18.46 24.68
C ARG A 290 11.55 -18.29 23.53
N CYS A 291 10.26 -18.23 23.83
CA CYS A 291 9.18 -18.18 22.83
C CYS A 291 8.18 -17.06 23.17
N PRO A 292 7.65 -16.33 22.16
CA PRO A 292 6.70 -15.25 22.39
C PRO A 292 5.39 -15.76 23.02
N ARG A 293 4.80 -14.94 23.89
CA ARG A 293 3.52 -15.23 24.54
C ARG A 293 2.35 -14.94 23.59
N SER A 294 1.36 -15.83 23.56
CA SER A 294 0.03 -15.52 23.03
C SER A 294 -0.64 -14.52 23.96
N ILE A 295 -0.89 -13.31 23.45
CA ILE A 295 -1.41 -12.15 24.18
C ILE A 295 -2.82 -11.79 23.68
N SER A 296 -3.40 -10.75 24.28
CA SER A 296 -4.70 -10.21 23.92
C SER A 296 -4.56 -9.06 22.89
N THR A 297 -4.85 -7.83 23.27
CA THR A 297 -4.74 -6.68 22.35
C THR A 297 -3.30 -6.38 21.96
N VAL A 298 -3.13 -5.82 20.77
CA VAL A 298 -1.85 -5.37 20.20
C VAL A 298 -1.93 -3.87 19.94
N VAL A 299 -0.87 -3.14 20.27
CA VAL A 299 -0.68 -1.77 19.75
C VAL A 299 0.07 -1.83 18.43
N CYS A 300 -0.51 -1.25 17.39
CA CYS A 300 -0.02 -1.30 16.02
C CYS A 300 0.32 0.11 15.54
N VAL A 301 1.48 0.26 14.90
CA VAL A 301 1.87 1.46 14.16
C VAL A 301 1.96 1.08 12.69
N HIS A 302 1.21 1.76 11.84
CA HIS A 302 1.05 1.44 10.41
C HIS A 302 1.17 2.71 9.56
N GLU A 303 1.22 2.57 8.24
CA GLU A 303 1.11 3.72 7.35
C GLU A 303 -0.34 4.27 7.36
N PRO A 304 -0.54 5.60 7.27
CA PRO A 304 -1.87 6.20 7.25
C PRO A 304 -2.82 5.59 6.21
N PHE A 305 -3.93 5.00 6.69
CA PHE A 305 -5.01 4.54 5.81
C PHE A 305 -5.69 5.73 5.13
N CYS A 306 -6.03 5.59 3.85
CA CYS A 306 -6.74 6.65 3.13
C CYS A 306 -8.21 6.77 3.53
N ASP A 307 -8.66 8.02 3.58
CA ASP A 307 -9.98 8.44 4.01
C ASP A 307 -10.52 9.47 3.02
N PRO A 308 -11.34 9.07 2.03
CA PRO A 308 -11.97 7.75 1.87
C PRO A 308 -11.05 6.62 1.38
N PRO A 309 -11.41 5.34 1.64
CA PRO A 309 -10.61 4.18 1.24
C PRO A 309 -10.54 4.00 -0.28
N ASP A 310 -9.47 3.33 -0.73
CA ASP A 310 -9.15 2.95 -2.12
C ASP A 310 -9.14 4.08 -3.17
N CYS A 311 -9.36 5.33 -2.78
CA CYS A 311 -9.39 6.50 -3.66
C CYS A 311 -10.26 6.30 -4.91
N SER A 312 -11.39 5.60 -4.75
CA SER A 312 -12.31 5.15 -5.81
C SER A 312 -11.67 4.33 -6.95
N GLY A 313 -10.43 3.84 -6.79
CA GLY A 313 -9.64 3.24 -7.87
C GLY A 313 -9.00 4.24 -8.85
N HIS A 314 -9.05 5.54 -8.52
CA HIS A 314 -8.67 6.66 -9.39
C HIS A 314 -7.68 7.64 -8.72
N GLY A 315 -6.89 7.13 -7.78
CA GLY A 315 -5.87 7.90 -7.07
C GLY A 315 -4.87 7.00 -6.35
N GLN A 316 -3.72 7.56 -6.01
CA GLN A 316 -2.74 6.93 -5.13
C GLN A 316 -2.99 7.40 -3.69
N CYS A 317 -2.90 6.47 -2.74
CA CYS A 317 -2.97 6.81 -1.33
C CYS A 317 -1.63 7.39 -0.86
N VAL A 318 -1.61 8.65 -0.43
CA VAL A 318 -0.41 9.35 0.03
C VAL A 318 -0.68 9.96 1.39
N LEU A 319 -0.04 9.42 2.43
CA LEU A 319 -0.10 9.93 3.81
C LEU A 319 -1.53 9.99 4.42
N GLY A 320 -2.47 9.21 3.88
CA GLY A 320 -3.87 9.13 4.29
C GLY A 320 -4.82 10.02 3.48
N GLU A 321 -4.30 10.76 2.50
CA GLU A 321 -5.08 11.55 1.54
C GLU A 321 -4.98 10.94 0.13
N CYS A 322 -6.02 11.12 -0.67
CA CYS A 322 -6.08 10.58 -2.03
C CYS A 322 -5.51 11.56 -3.06
N GLN A 323 -4.33 11.24 -3.60
CA GLN A 323 -3.75 11.95 -4.73
C GLN A 323 -4.32 11.37 -6.03
N CYS A 324 -5.36 12.02 -6.57
CA CYS A 324 -6.06 11.55 -7.77
C CYS A 324 -5.18 11.51 -9.03
N THR A 325 -5.49 10.58 -9.93
CA THR A 325 -4.86 10.51 -11.26
C THR A 325 -5.75 11.09 -12.35
N ASP A 326 -5.12 11.52 -13.44
CA ASP A 326 -5.76 11.85 -14.71
C ASP A 326 -6.83 12.95 -14.59
N PHE A 327 -8.12 12.56 -14.64
CA PHE A 327 -9.27 13.46 -14.70
C PHE A 327 -10.11 13.46 -13.42
N TRP A 328 -9.72 12.69 -12.42
CA TRP A 328 -10.52 12.47 -11.23
C TRP A 328 -10.20 13.51 -10.15
N ILE A 329 -11.25 14.05 -9.53
CA ILE A 329 -11.14 15.12 -8.54
C ILE A 329 -12.04 14.86 -7.32
N GLY A 330 -11.90 15.73 -6.31
CA GLY A 330 -12.56 15.60 -5.00
C GLY A 330 -11.80 14.67 -4.06
N PRO A 331 -12.12 14.69 -2.74
CA PRO A 331 -11.33 13.99 -1.71
C PRO A 331 -11.32 12.46 -1.85
N ALA A 332 -12.26 11.90 -2.62
CA ALA A 332 -12.37 10.47 -2.90
C ALA A 332 -11.87 10.06 -4.29
N CYS A 333 -11.46 11.02 -5.14
CA CYS A 333 -11.24 10.83 -6.58
C CYS A 333 -12.46 10.21 -7.31
N SER A 334 -13.68 10.53 -6.87
CA SER A 334 -14.93 9.97 -7.39
C SER A 334 -15.65 10.87 -8.40
N VAL A 335 -15.14 12.07 -8.67
CA VAL A 335 -15.74 13.04 -9.60
C VAL A 335 -14.86 13.15 -10.85
N LEU A 336 -15.38 12.72 -11.99
CA LEU A 336 -14.72 12.86 -13.29
C LEU A 336 -14.80 14.31 -13.80
N SER A 337 -13.68 14.89 -14.22
CA SER A 337 -13.55 16.29 -14.64
C SER A 337 -12.98 16.41 -16.06
N CYS A 338 -13.82 16.17 -17.06
CA CYS A 338 -13.50 16.26 -18.49
C CYS A 338 -13.39 17.72 -19.02
N GLY A 339 -12.90 18.67 -18.21
CA GLY A 339 -12.82 20.09 -18.58
C GLY A 339 -14.18 20.77 -18.79
N PRO A 340 -14.20 22.02 -19.28
CA PRO A 340 -15.45 22.73 -19.60
C PRO A 340 -16.14 22.13 -20.84
N LEU A 341 -17.47 22.20 -20.87
CA LEU A 341 -18.34 21.80 -22.00
C LEU A 341 -18.17 20.35 -22.50
N ASN A 342 -17.68 19.43 -21.64
CA ASN A 342 -17.26 18.07 -22.00
C ASN A 342 -16.18 18.10 -23.10
N CYS A 343 -14.91 18.07 -22.69
CA CYS A 343 -13.76 18.02 -23.60
C CYS A 343 -13.73 19.22 -24.58
N ASN A 344 -14.08 20.41 -24.08
CA ASN A 344 -14.21 21.66 -24.85
C ASN A 344 -15.13 21.58 -26.09
N ALA A 345 -16.06 20.60 -26.14
CA ALA A 345 -16.84 20.24 -27.32
C ALA A 345 -16.00 19.83 -28.56
N HIS A 346 -14.81 19.27 -28.31
CA HIS A 346 -13.87 18.72 -29.29
C HIS A 346 -13.45 17.27 -28.94
N GLY A 347 -14.38 16.53 -28.33
CA GLY A 347 -14.22 15.14 -27.94
C GLY A 347 -15.40 14.63 -27.13
N ASN A 348 -15.32 13.39 -26.68
CA ASN A 348 -16.30 12.77 -25.78
C ASN A 348 -15.67 12.38 -24.44
N CYS A 349 -16.42 12.60 -23.35
CA CYS A 349 -16.01 12.26 -21.99
C CYS A 349 -16.30 10.78 -21.70
N THR A 350 -15.30 10.03 -21.26
CA THR A 350 -15.37 8.59 -20.97
C THR A 350 -14.75 8.29 -19.61
N GLU A 351 -14.90 7.06 -19.11
CA GLU A 351 -14.28 6.61 -17.84
C GLU A 351 -12.74 6.75 -17.84
N GLY A 352 -12.10 6.71 -19.02
CA GLY A 352 -10.67 6.97 -19.21
C GLY A 352 -10.32 8.43 -19.48
N GLY A 353 -11.25 9.37 -19.30
CA GLY A 353 -11.10 10.78 -19.65
C GLY A 353 -11.62 11.15 -21.04
N CYS A 354 -11.10 12.24 -21.60
CA CYS A 354 -11.50 12.74 -22.91
C CYS A 354 -10.89 11.97 -24.07
N VAL A 355 -11.75 11.47 -24.96
CA VAL A 355 -11.36 10.98 -26.30
C VAL A 355 -11.60 12.12 -27.29
N CYS A 356 -10.52 12.74 -27.76
CA CYS A 356 -10.59 13.92 -28.64
C CYS A 356 -10.99 13.58 -30.08
N ASP A 357 -11.70 14.52 -30.70
CA ASP A 357 -12.00 14.49 -32.13
C ASP A 357 -10.73 14.66 -32.96
N GLN A 358 -10.74 14.11 -34.19
CA GLN A 358 -9.65 14.25 -35.14
C GLN A 358 -9.24 15.73 -35.36
N GLY A 359 -7.94 16.01 -35.22
CA GLY A 359 -7.38 17.36 -35.27
C GLY A 359 -7.23 18.06 -33.92
N TRP A 360 -7.64 17.42 -32.81
CA TRP A 360 -7.53 17.93 -31.44
C TRP A 360 -6.78 16.95 -30.52
N ILE A 361 -6.09 17.51 -29.53
CA ILE A 361 -5.26 16.84 -28.53
C ILE A 361 -5.23 17.67 -27.22
N GLY A 362 -4.46 17.21 -26.24
CA GLY A 362 -4.49 17.73 -24.87
C GLY A 362 -5.46 16.96 -24.00
N THR A 363 -5.32 17.07 -22.68
CA THR A 363 -6.11 16.28 -21.73
C THR A 363 -7.61 16.59 -21.82
N ASP A 364 -7.99 17.84 -22.00
CA ASP A 364 -9.37 18.31 -22.17
C ASP A 364 -9.73 18.64 -23.63
N CYS A 365 -8.91 18.21 -24.59
CA CYS A 365 -9.04 18.49 -26.02
C CYS A 365 -8.98 19.97 -26.44
N ASN A 366 -8.44 20.90 -25.62
CA ASN A 366 -8.37 22.31 -26.00
C ASN A 366 -7.31 22.64 -27.08
N ILE A 367 -6.36 21.74 -27.36
CA ILE A 367 -5.19 22.01 -28.21
C ILE A 367 -5.42 21.46 -29.62
N SER A 368 -5.43 22.32 -30.63
CA SER A 368 -5.47 21.86 -32.03
C SER A 368 -4.08 21.38 -32.50
N CYS A 369 -4.01 20.48 -33.49
CA CYS A 369 -2.71 20.02 -34.01
C CYS A 369 -1.82 21.17 -34.51
N VAL A 370 -2.40 22.27 -35.02
CA VAL A 370 -1.65 23.45 -35.47
C VAL A 370 -0.81 24.06 -34.33
N GLN A 371 -1.28 23.95 -33.09
CA GLN A 371 -0.64 24.50 -31.89
C GLN A 371 0.28 23.48 -31.19
N GLY A 372 -0.17 22.23 -31.03
CA GLY A 372 0.59 21.20 -30.29
C GLY A 372 1.59 20.39 -31.12
N HIS A 373 1.27 20.11 -32.39
CA HIS A 373 2.09 19.30 -33.31
C HIS A 373 2.07 19.92 -34.71
N TYR A 374 2.70 21.10 -34.84
CA TYR A 374 2.72 21.87 -36.09
C TYR A 374 3.14 21.02 -37.31
N GLY A 375 2.35 21.09 -38.39
CA GLY A 375 2.56 20.29 -39.60
C GLY A 375 2.00 18.87 -39.54
N HIS A 376 1.14 18.56 -38.55
CA HIS A 376 0.42 17.30 -38.44
C HIS A 376 -1.11 17.49 -38.39
N TYR A 377 -1.86 16.42 -38.65
CA TYR A 377 -3.32 16.39 -38.72
C TYR A 377 -3.93 15.06 -38.27
N GLY A 378 -5.26 15.05 -38.13
CA GLY A 378 -6.07 13.87 -37.88
C GLY A 378 -6.06 13.37 -36.43
N GLU A 379 -6.52 12.14 -36.25
CA GLU A 379 -6.57 11.46 -34.94
C GLU A 379 -5.19 11.45 -34.26
N GLY A 380 -5.15 11.98 -33.03
CA GLY A 380 -3.93 12.12 -32.22
C GLY A 380 -2.81 12.96 -32.87
N CYS A 381 -3.09 13.76 -33.91
CA CYS A 381 -2.09 14.44 -34.73
C CYS A 381 -1.00 13.51 -35.27
N THR A 382 -1.33 12.23 -35.52
CA THR A 382 -0.34 11.21 -35.90
C THR A 382 0.13 11.33 -37.35
N LYS A 383 -0.67 11.95 -38.23
CA LYS A 383 -0.40 12.04 -39.68
C LYS A 383 0.34 13.33 -40.00
N LYS A 384 1.49 13.24 -40.66
CA LYS A 384 2.22 14.42 -41.16
C LYS A 384 1.49 15.01 -42.37
N CYS A 385 1.29 16.32 -42.39
CA CYS A 385 0.69 17.04 -43.52
C CYS A 385 1.50 16.83 -44.81
N PRO A 386 0.84 16.53 -45.95
CA PRO A 386 1.50 16.32 -47.24
C PRO A 386 1.82 17.63 -47.99
N CYS A 387 1.29 18.76 -47.50
CA CYS A 387 1.25 20.05 -48.18
C CYS A 387 2.64 20.68 -48.40
N GLN A 388 2.89 21.19 -49.61
CA GLN A 388 4.18 21.75 -50.05
C GLN A 388 4.12 23.28 -50.21
N ASN A 389 5.24 23.92 -50.56
CA ASN A 389 5.32 25.35 -50.94
C ASN A 389 4.69 26.32 -49.89
N ASN A 390 4.97 26.07 -48.61
CA ASN A 390 4.50 26.84 -47.45
C ASN A 390 2.96 27.03 -47.37
N SER A 391 2.20 26.10 -47.95
CA SER A 391 0.72 26.08 -47.88
C SER A 391 0.21 25.73 -46.48
N THR A 392 -1.03 26.12 -46.17
CA THR A 392 -1.67 25.84 -44.88
C THR A 392 -2.37 24.48 -44.90
N CYS A 393 -2.11 23.65 -43.90
CA CYS A 393 -2.73 22.33 -43.74
C CYS A 393 -3.92 22.40 -42.78
N ASN A 394 -5.05 21.81 -43.15
CA ASN A 394 -6.18 21.61 -42.24
C ASN A 394 -5.84 20.52 -41.20
N HIS A 395 -5.87 20.88 -39.91
CA HIS A 395 -5.55 19.96 -38.82
C HIS A 395 -6.52 18.78 -38.68
N ILE A 396 -7.72 18.85 -39.24
CA ILE A 396 -8.73 17.79 -39.13
C ILE A 396 -8.48 16.70 -40.18
N ASP A 397 -8.48 17.07 -41.48
CA ASP A 397 -8.48 16.12 -42.60
C ASP A 397 -7.17 16.08 -43.43
N GLY A 398 -6.25 17.02 -43.20
CA GLY A 398 -4.98 17.12 -43.93
C GLY A 398 -5.07 17.79 -45.30
N SER A 399 -6.21 18.39 -45.64
CA SER A 399 -6.39 19.16 -46.89
C SER A 399 -5.49 20.40 -46.92
N CYS A 400 -5.02 20.76 -48.11
CA CYS A 400 -4.00 21.79 -48.32
C CYS A 400 -4.61 23.05 -48.94
N GLN A 401 -4.56 24.17 -48.23
CA GLN A 401 -4.88 25.49 -48.76
C GLN A 401 -3.62 26.13 -49.36
N CYS A 402 -3.54 26.11 -50.70
CA CYS A 402 -2.34 26.53 -51.43
C CYS A 402 -2.08 28.05 -51.36
N SER A 403 -0.80 28.38 -51.18
CA SER A 403 -0.24 29.72 -51.29
C SER A 403 -0.39 30.27 -52.72
N ASP A 404 -0.43 31.60 -52.87
CA ASP A 404 -0.51 32.28 -54.18
C ASP A 404 0.55 31.74 -55.16
N GLY A 405 0.10 31.35 -56.36
CA GLY A 405 0.96 30.80 -57.40
C GLY A 405 1.13 29.27 -57.42
N TYR A 406 0.44 28.54 -56.53
CA TYR A 406 0.48 27.08 -56.46
C TYR A 406 -0.92 26.44 -56.49
N THR A 407 -0.98 25.19 -56.97
CA THR A 407 -2.18 24.36 -57.09
C THR A 407 -1.79 22.87 -57.03
N GLY A 408 -2.75 21.97 -57.26
CA GLY A 408 -2.61 20.53 -57.04
C GLY A 408 -3.16 20.09 -55.68
N LEU A 409 -3.19 18.78 -55.43
CA LEU A 409 -3.80 18.20 -54.22
C LEU A 409 -2.96 18.48 -52.95
N HIS A 410 -1.65 18.66 -53.14
CA HIS A 410 -0.68 18.92 -52.07
C HIS A 410 0.09 20.22 -52.31
N CYS A 411 -0.44 21.11 -53.17
CA CYS A 411 0.17 22.37 -53.58
C CYS A 411 1.56 22.18 -54.24
N GLU A 412 1.73 21.04 -54.92
CA GLU A 412 2.95 20.62 -55.59
C GLU A 412 3.12 21.24 -56.99
N GLU A 413 2.03 21.65 -57.63
CA GLU A 413 2.05 22.25 -58.96
C GLU A 413 2.17 23.78 -58.90
N VAL A 414 2.97 24.36 -59.80
CA VAL A 414 2.96 25.80 -60.09
C VAL A 414 1.72 26.12 -60.95
N CYS A 415 1.13 27.30 -60.81
CA CYS A 415 -0.04 27.69 -61.61
C CYS A 415 0.12 27.45 -63.12
N PRO A 416 -0.93 26.97 -63.80
CA PRO A 416 -0.89 26.72 -65.24
C PRO A 416 -0.61 28.02 -66.02
N LEU A 417 0.05 27.89 -67.17
CA LEU A 417 0.40 29.01 -68.04
C LEU A 417 -0.84 29.84 -68.36
N GLY A 418 -0.75 31.16 -68.16
CA GLY A 418 -1.87 32.08 -68.28
C GLY A 418 -2.61 32.37 -66.97
N PHE A 419 -2.24 31.76 -65.83
CA PHE A 419 -2.91 31.95 -64.54
C PHE A 419 -1.92 32.24 -63.38
N TYR A 420 -2.39 32.96 -62.36
CA TYR A 420 -1.59 33.38 -61.20
C TYR A 420 -2.41 33.57 -59.91
N GLY A 421 -1.72 33.75 -58.78
CA GLY A 421 -2.29 34.09 -57.48
C GLY A 421 -2.99 32.94 -56.75
N ALA A 422 -3.73 33.26 -55.69
CA ALA A 422 -4.48 32.29 -54.86
C ALA A 422 -5.33 31.32 -55.70
N GLY A 423 -5.08 30.02 -55.55
CA GLY A 423 -5.78 28.96 -56.29
C GLY A 423 -5.72 29.09 -57.82
N CYS A 424 -4.77 29.85 -58.35
CA CYS A 424 -4.62 30.14 -59.78
C CYS A 424 -5.86 30.77 -60.44
N GLN A 425 -6.69 31.50 -59.69
CA GLN A 425 -7.98 32.00 -60.18
C GLN A 425 -7.87 33.28 -61.04
N ARG A 426 -6.70 33.92 -61.12
CA ARG A 426 -6.48 35.18 -61.86
C ARG A 426 -5.79 34.91 -63.19
N ALA A 427 -6.35 35.36 -64.30
CA ALA A 427 -5.72 35.25 -65.62
C ALA A 427 -4.63 36.33 -65.82
N CYS A 428 -3.50 35.95 -66.42
CA CYS A 428 -2.42 36.87 -66.83
C CYS A 428 -2.94 37.93 -67.81
N GLN A 429 -2.53 39.19 -67.63
CA GLN A 429 -2.97 40.33 -68.46
C GLN A 429 -1.85 40.87 -69.37
N CYS A 430 -0.92 40.00 -69.77
CA CYS A 430 0.30 40.36 -70.49
C CYS A 430 0.06 40.50 -71.99
N VAL A 431 0.40 41.66 -72.57
CA VAL A 431 0.26 41.91 -74.01
C VAL A 431 1.30 41.10 -74.77
N ASN A 432 0.86 40.30 -75.75
CA ASN A 432 1.68 39.42 -76.60
C ASN A 432 2.47 38.31 -75.86
N GLN A 433 2.12 37.98 -74.61
CA GLN A 433 2.72 36.87 -73.85
C GLN A 433 1.65 36.02 -73.17
N CYS A 434 1.68 34.70 -73.40
CA CYS A 434 0.72 33.75 -72.83
C CYS A 434 1.08 33.26 -71.41
N TYR A 435 2.03 33.91 -70.74
CA TYR A 435 2.56 33.50 -69.45
C TYR A 435 2.96 34.72 -68.61
N CYS A 436 2.93 34.57 -67.28
CA CYS A 436 3.32 35.59 -66.32
C CYS A 436 3.80 34.92 -65.02
N HIS A 437 4.38 35.69 -64.10
CA HIS A 437 4.88 35.16 -62.83
C HIS A 437 3.76 34.55 -61.98
N HIS A 438 3.81 33.24 -61.75
CA HIS A 438 2.75 32.46 -61.07
C HIS A 438 2.25 33.04 -59.74
N VAL A 439 3.12 33.54 -58.85
CA VAL A 439 2.69 34.24 -57.62
C VAL A 439 2.05 35.61 -57.90
N THR A 440 2.78 36.50 -58.57
CA THR A 440 2.48 37.95 -58.58
C THR A 440 1.71 38.48 -59.79
N GLY A 441 1.62 37.70 -60.86
CA GLY A 441 1.04 38.13 -62.15
C GLY A 441 1.96 39.02 -63.00
N SER A 442 3.21 39.25 -62.58
CA SER A 442 4.15 40.11 -63.31
C SER A 442 4.48 39.58 -64.70
N CYS A 443 4.40 40.44 -65.71
CA CYS A 443 4.86 40.18 -67.08
C CYS A 443 6.36 40.41 -67.28
N ASN A 444 7.05 41.04 -66.31
CA ASN A 444 8.48 41.31 -66.39
C ASN A 444 9.25 40.17 -65.69
N ILE A 445 9.39 39.06 -66.40
CA ILE A 445 10.10 37.84 -65.94
C ILE A 445 11.35 37.64 -66.78
N THR A 446 12.51 37.59 -66.11
CA THR A 446 13.85 37.50 -66.72
C THR A 446 14.47 36.12 -66.63
N GLU A 447 13.75 35.13 -66.09
CA GLU A 447 14.15 33.73 -66.18
C GLU A 447 13.66 33.13 -67.50
N GLU A 448 14.58 32.63 -68.32
CA GLU A 448 14.22 31.87 -69.52
C GLU A 448 13.57 30.53 -69.10
N PRO A 449 12.31 30.25 -69.49
CA PRO A 449 11.73 28.94 -69.25
C PRO A 449 12.51 27.89 -70.07
N ARG A 450 12.74 26.70 -69.50
CA ARG A 450 13.42 25.62 -70.23
C ARG A 450 12.63 25.31 -71.50
N LEU A 451 13.30 25.42 -72.65
CA LEU A 451 12.71 25.31 -73.99
C LEU A 451 12.02 23.94 -74.27
N SER A 452 12.22 22.97 -73.38
CA SER A 452 11.57 21.65 -73.36
C SER A 452 10.10 21.64 -72.92
N GLU A 453 9.61 22.65 -72.19
CA GLU A 453 8.21 22.65 -71.68
C GLU A 453 7.21 23.32 -72.62
N LEU A 454 7.65 24.20 -73.51
CA LEU A 454 6.76 24.87 -74.46
C LEU A 454 6.18 23.91 -75.52
N SER A 455 6.86 22.80 -75.80
CA SER A 455 6.44 21.80 -76.79
C SER A 455 5.38 20.80 -76.29
N SER A 456 5.19 20.65 -74.97
CA SER A 456 4.22 19.68 -74.42
C SER A 456 2.81 20.26 -74.23
N LYS A 457 2.69 21.57 -73.97
CA LYS A 457 1.39 22.24 -73.72
C LYS A 457 0.67 22.79 -74.95
N VAL A 458 1.16 22.49 -76.17
CA VAL A 458 0.36 22.63 -77.40
C VAL A 458 -0.71 21.51 -77.52
N GLY A 459 -0.56 20.41 -76.76
CA GLY A 459 -1.42 19.23 -76.83
C GLY A 459 -2.83 19.34 -76.21
N GLN A 460 -3.23 20.48 -75.66
CA GLN A 460 -4.57 20.67 -75.04
C GLN A 460 -5.59 21.40 -75.95
N CYS A 461 -5.39 21.31 -77.27
CA CYS A 461 -6.32 21.86 -78.28
C CYS A 461 -6.69 20.85 -79.40
N MET A 462 -6.45 19.55 -79.18
CA MET A 462 -6.89 18.44 -80.05
C MET A 462 -7.26 17.23 -79.18
N GLU A 463 -8.24 16.44 -79.65
CA GLU A 463 -8.98 15.50 -78.80
C GLU A 463 -8.70 14.01 -79.08
N THR A 464 -9.02 13.18 -78.08
CA THR A 464 -9.56 11.81 -78.17
C THR A 464 -9.19 10.92 -79.36
N LEU A 465 -8.30 9.93 -79.14
CA LEU A 465 -8.28 8.67 -79.91
C LEU A 465 -7.55 7.52 -79.19
N LEU A 466 -8.11 6.31 -79.31
CA LEU A 466 -7.51 4.97 -79.11
C LEU A 466 -7.20 4.43 -77.69
N CYS A 467 -8.24 3.89 -77.04
CA CYS A 467 -8.17 2.56 -76.40
C CYS A 467 -8.02 1.45 -77.50
N THR A 468 -7.72 0.16 -77.29
CA THR A 468 -7.86 -0.77 -76.14
C THR A 468 -7.13 -2.13 -76.43
N SER A 469 -7.22 -3.12 -75.51
CA SER A 469 -7.08 -4.59 -75.75
C SER A 469 -5.63 -5.15 -75.75
N LEU A 470 -5.29 -6.40 -75.33
CA LEU A 470 -6.00 -7.67 -75.00
C LEU A 470 -5.36 -8.38 -73.75
N LYS A 471 -5.77 -9.57 -73.25
CA LYS A 471 -7.09 -10.07 -72.76
C LYS A 471 -6.99 -11.52 -72.16
N ASN A 472 -7.28 -11.72 -70.86
CA ASN A 472 -7.55 -13.04 -70.18
C ASN A 472 -6.35 -14.05 -70.18
N THR A 473 -6.31 -15.22 -69.48
CA THR A 473 -7.24 -16.16 -68.80
C THR A 473 -6.53 -16.81 -67.55
N GLN A 474 -7.05 -17.74 -66.73
CA GLN A 474 -8.36 -18.09 -66.11
C GLN A 474 -8.18 -19.38 -65.23
N HIS A 475 -9.10 -19.71 -64.28
CA HIS A 475 -9.17 -20.97 -63.47
C HIS A 475 -8.10 -21.19 -62.36
N SER A 476 -8.30 -22.01 -61.32
CA SER A 476 -9.51 -22.42 -60.55
C SER A 476 -9.11 -23.07 -59.20
N GLU A 477 -10.04 -23.13 -58.26
CA GLU A 477 -10.14 -23.93 -57.00
C GLU A 477 -9.04 -24.97 -56.66
N THR A 478 -8.58 -24.99 -55.39
CA THR A 478 -8.88 -26.07 -54.41
C THR A 478 -8.26 -25.79 -53.01
N ALA A 479 -8.66 -26.57 -51.99
CA ALA A 479 -8.36 -26.29 -50.58
C ALA A 479 -6.91 -26.62 -50.14
N VAL A 480 -6.39 -25.84 -49.18
CA VAL A 480 -5.06 -26.03 -48.59
C VAL A 480 -5.10 -27.03 -47.43
N ASN A 481 -4.56 -28.23 -47.64
CA ASN A 481 -4.38 -29.24 -46.59
C ASN A 481 -3.17 -28.91 -45.68
N ILE A 482 -3.40 -28.14 -44.62
CA ILE A 482 -2.46 -28.03 -43.49
C ILE A 482 -2.70 -29.23 -42.56
N PHE A 483 -1.87 -30.27 -42.64
CA PHE A 483 -1.41 -31.11 -41.50
C PHE A 483 -0.55 -32.29 -42.00
N THR A 484 0.77 -32.13 -41.97
CA THR A 484 1.72 -33.25 -42.14
C THR A 484 2.07 -33.89 -40.78
N PRO A 485 2.32 -35.21 -40.71
CA PRO A 485 2.43 -35.96 -39.44
C PRO A 485 3.61 -35.58 -38.53
N TRP A 486 4.54 -34.75 -39.00
CA TRP A 486 5.71 -34.28 -38.25
C TRP A 486 5.39 -33.23 -37.16
N THR A 487 4.30 -32.48 -37.31
CA THR A 487 3.92 -31.39 -36.39
C THR A 487 3.61 -31.91 -34.98
N TRP A 488 2.86 -33.01 -34.88
CA TRP A 488 2.53 -33.67 -33.61
C TRP A 488 3.74 -34.29 -32.91
N VAL A 489 4.73 -34.78 -33.67
CA VAL A 489 5.99 -35.31 -33.11
C VAL A 489 6.81 -34.19 -32.45
N ILE A 490 6.94 -33.04 -33.12
CA ILE A 490 7.67 -31.87 -32.56
C ILE A 490 6.99 -31.35 -31.29
N LEU A 491 5.65 -31.24 -31.29
CA LEU A 491 4.89 -30.75 -30.14
C LEU A 491 5.01 -31.68 -28.92
N THR A 492 4.95 -32.99 -29.14
CA THR A 492 5.06 -33.99 -28.05
C THR A 492 6.48 -34.09 -27.50
N CYS A 493 7.51 -34.01 -28.34
CA CYS A 493 8.90 -33.96 -27.89
C CYS A 493 9.22 -32.70 -27.05
N THR A 494 8.71 -31.53 -27.44
CA THR A 494 8.93 -30.28 -26.69
C THR A 494 8.27 -30.31 -25.30
N LEU A 495 7.04 -30.81 -25.19
CA LEU A 495 6.37 -30.99 -23.89
C LEU A 495 7.07 -32.01 -22.99
N GLY A 496 7.56 -33.13 -23.55
CA GLY A 496 8.34 -34.12 -22.80
C GLY A 496 9.63 -33.56 -22.22
N PHE A 497 10.36 -32.74 -22.98
CA PHE A 497 11.61 -32.11 -22.53
C PHE A 497 11.39 -31.14 -21.35
N LEU A 498 10.32 -30.32 -21.41
CA LEU A 498 9.97 -29.40 -20.33
C LEU A 498 9.59 -30.12 -19.02
N LEU A 499 8.90 -31.26 -19.11
CA LEU A 499 8.59 -32.09 -17.94
C LEU A 499 9.85 -32.68 -17.27
N VAL A 500 10.85 -33.09 -18.05
CA VAL A 500 12.13 -33.59 -17.52
C VAL A 500 12.91 -32.47 -16.81
N ILE A 501 12.91 -31.25 -17.35
CA ILE A 501 13.54 -30.08 -16.70
C ILE A 501 12.83 -29.77 -15.37
N SER A 502 11.50 -29.77 -15.34
CA SER A 502 10.72 -29.56 -14.11
C SER A 502 11.03 -30.61 -13.04
N ALA A 503 11.08 -31.90 -13.42
CA ALA A 503 11.43 -32.98 -12.50
C ALA A 503 12.86 -32.85 -11.94
N ALA A 504 13.84 -32.47 -12.78
CA ALA A 504 15.22 -32.24 -12.36
C ALA A 504 15.36 -31.04 -11.40
N PHE A 505 14.59 -29.97 -11.61
CA PHE A 505 14.59 -28.81 -10.70
C PHE A 505 14.03 -29.16 -9.33
N ASN A 506 12.89 -29.88 -9.27
CA ASN A 506 12.30 -30.36 -8.03
C ASN A 506 13.25 -31.31 -7.26
N LEU A 507 13.93 -32.23 -7.95
CA LEU A 507 14.93 -33.11 -7.34
C LEU A 507 16.12 -32.34 -6.73
N LYS A 508 16.54 -31.23 -7.37
CA LYS A 508 17.59 -30.35 -6.83
C LYS A 508 17.12 -29.54 -5.62
N GLN A 509 15.87 -29.10 -5.61
CA GLN A 509 15.28 -28.36 -4.48
C GLN A 509 15.17 -29.24 -3.21
N VAL A 510 14.86 -30.54 -3.40
CA VAL A 510 14.85 -31.55 -2.32
C VAL A 510 16.26 -31.93 -1.85
N SER A 511 17.27 -31.91 -2.72
CA SER A 511 18.65 -32.20 -2.31
C SER A 511 19.32 -31.05 -1.55
N GLN A 512 18.92 -29.80 -1.80
CA GLN A 512 19.44 -28.61 -1.11
C GLN A 512 18.81 -28.34 0.27
N THR A 513 17.80 -29.11 0.70
CA THR A 513 17.14 -28.96 2.01
C THR A 513 17.88 -29.67 3.16
N ARG A 514 19.09 -30.18 2.92
CA ARG A 514 20.06 -30.54 3.97
C ARG A 514 21.37 -29.78 3.74
N VAL A 515 22.05 -29.43 4.83
CA VAL A 515 23.24 -28.56 4.87
C VAL A 515 22.94 -27.08 4.57
N ARG A 516 22.21 -26.43 5.48
CA ARG A 516 22.68 -25.14 6.01
C ARG A 516 23.06 -25.34 7.47
N GLN A 517 24.35 -25.16 7.74
CA GLN A 517 24.93 -25.27 9.08
C GLN A 517 24.75 -23.95 9.82
N ILE A 518 24.57 -24.01 11.13
CA ILE A 518 24.34 -22.83 11.98
C ILE A 518 25.62 -22.01 12.07
N ASP A 519 25.49 -20.70 11.89
CA ASP A 519 26.41 -19.70 12.45
C ASP A 519 25.57 -18.65 13.18
N SER A 520 25.88 -18.38 14.44
CA SER A 520 24.95 -17.76 15.38
C SER A 520 25.24 -16.28 15.61
N LYS A 521 24.65 -15.43 14.77
CA LYS A 521 24.43 -14.01 15.08
C LYS A 521 22.93 -13.77 15.33
N TYR A 522 22.61 -13.05 16.40
CA TYR A 522 21.27 -12.50 16.58
C TYR A 522 20.99 -11.52 15.45
N SER A 523 19.91 -11.75 14.70
CA SER A 523 19.45 -10.90 13.61
C SER A 523 18.12 -10.28 14.00
N TYR A 524 18.12 -8.97 14.27
CA TYR A 524 16.89 -8.19 14.38
C TYR A 524 16.43 -7.85 12.96
N HIS A 525 15.36 -8.50 12.51
CA HIS A 525 14.76 -8.22 11.21
C HIS A 525 13.76 -7.08 11.32
N GLN A 526 14.03 -6.00 10.58
CA GLN A 526 13.08 -4.90 10.41
C GLN A 526 11.94 -5.39 9.49
N LEU A 527 10.67 -5.21 9.90
CA LEU A 527 9.50 -5.87 9.27
C LEU A 527 9.34 -5.62 7.75
N LEU A 528 9.98 -4.58 7.21
CA LEU A 528 10.13 -4.31 5.78
C LEU A 528 10.64 -5.54 4.99
N GLU A 529 11.54 -6.34 5.56
CA GLU A 529 12.10 -7.53 4.89
C GLU A 529 11.09 -8.69 4.74
N VAL A 530 9.99 -8.68 5.50
CA VAL A 530 8.95 -9.73 5.44
C VAL A 530 7.97 -9.47 4.29
N ASN A 531 7.74 -8.21 3.94
CA ASN A 531 6.78 -7.80 2.91
C ASN A 531 7.36 -7.77 1.48
N GLY A 532 8.61 -8.20 1.28
CA GLY A 532 9.15 -8.59 -0.03
C GLY A 532 9.55 -7.47 -1.01
N ASN A 533 9.45 -6.19 -0.62
CA ASN A 533 9.92 -5.07 -1.44
C ASN A 533 11.41 -4.79 -1.21
N MET A 534 12.25 -5.03 -2.21
CA MET A 534 13.70 -4.83 -2.15
C MET A 534 14.17 -3.89 -3.26
N GLU A 535 14.49 -2.64 -2.91
CA GLU A 535 15.42 -1.81 -3.69
C GLU A 535 16.19 -0.86 -2.76
N VAL A 536 17.43 -0.51 -3.12
CA VAL A 536 18.47 -0.08 -2.15
C VAL A 536 19.28 1.13 -2.63
N ALA A 537 19.22 2.23 -1.87
CA ALA A 537 20.29 3.22 -1.68
C ALA A 537 19.92 4.19 -0.54
N GLY A 538 20.84 4.71 0.29
CA GLY A 538 22.28 4.47 0.33
C GLY A 538 22.90 4.79 1.71
N MET A 539 24.07 4.20 1.95
CA MET A 539 24.79 4.12 3.23
C MET A 539 25.58 5.41 3.56
N LEU A 540 25.41 5.95 4.78
CA LEU A 540 26.34 6.90 5.42
C LEU A 540 26.30 6.74 6.95
N ASP A 541 27.31 6.07 7.53
CA ASP A 541 27.61 6.13 8.96
C ASP A 541 28.54 7.32 9.26
N PRO A 542 28.21 8.20 10.23
CA PRO A 542 29.13 9.19 10.75
C PRO A 542 29.88 8.65 11.98
N TRP A 543 31.20 8.50 11.85
CA TRP A 543 32.12 8.32 13.00
C TRP A 543 32.95 9.59 13.24
N ASP A 544 33.58 9.63 14.40
CA ASP A 544 34.53 10.64 14.90
C ASP A 544 33.98 12.07 15.14
N ALA A 545 33.78 12.37 16.43
CA ALA A 545 33.62 13.72 16.94
C ALA A 545 34.89 14.17 17.67
N ASN A 546 35.37 15.37 17.32
CA ASN A 546 36.35 16.20 18.04
C ASN A 546 37.74 15.61 18.35
N GLN A 547 38.75 16.14 17.65
CA GLN A 547 40.03 16.51 18.29
C GLN A 547 40.58 17.81 17.67
N ASP A 548 40.99 18.73 18.55
CA ASP A 548 41.71 19.99 18.32
C ASP A 548 41.13 21.05 17.34
N GLY A 549 41.35 22.36 17.54
CA GLY A 549 41.97 23.01 18.69
C GLY A 549 42.71 24.32 18.39
N THR A 550 42.01 25.39 17.99
CA THR A 550 42.44 26.81 18.15
C THR A 550 41.29 27.78 17.90
#